data_AF-A0A1B8P798-F1
#
_entry.id   AF-A0A1B8P798-F1
#
_cell.length_a   1.000
_cell.length_b   1.000
_cell.length_c   1.000
_cell.angle_alpha   90.00
_cell.angle_beta   90.00
_cell.angle_gamma   90.00
#
_symmetry.space_group_name_H-M   'P 1'
#
loop_
_entity.id
_entity.type
_entity.pdbx_description
1 polymer ?
#
loop_
_entity_poly.entity_id
_entity_poly.type
_entity_poly.pdbx_seq_one_letter_code
_entity_poly.pdbx_strand_id
1 'polypeptide(L)'
;MKGSDYPLSEVPWESRKGLFSTSVVLLGFTFFTATMWAGGNIGTSFSFDELIWVIVVGNLLLGCYASILAYVACKSGLNSVLMGRFCFGEVGSKLSDVLLGFTQIGWYAWGTATIAIVLMKTTGLPNWTEKPLMIFFGIAFCLTAMIGYRGLDWLSRFAVPAMLIFILASLYTGLSDAGGVRG
;
A
#
# COMPACT_ATOMS: atom_id res chain seq x y z
N MET A 1 1.35 -19.90 -22.03
CA MET A 1 0.96 -18.82 -21.09
C MET A 1 0.20 -19.41 -19.90
N LYS A 2 0.92 -19.90 -18.89
CA LYS A 2 0.39 -20.29 -17.56
C LYS A 2 0.89 -19.23 -16.59
N GLY A 3 0.20 -18.10 -16.46
CA GLY A 3 0.71 -16.95 -15.70
C GLY A 3 -0.14 -15.70 -15.75
N SER A 4 -1.45 -15.85 -15.96
CA SER A 4 -2.40 -14.74 -15.88
C SER A 4 -2.93 -14.73 -14.44
N ASP A 5 -2.74 -13.64 -13.69
CA ASP A 5 -3.39 -13.40 -12.39
C ASP A 5 -4.91 -13.11 -12.55
N TYR A 6 -5.52 -13.71 -13.58
CA TYR A 6 -6.93 -13.57 -13.97
C TYR A 6 -7.42 -12.11 -13.97
N PRO A 7 -6.78 -11.18 -14.72
CA PRO A 7 -7.14 -9.76 -14.69
C PRO A 7 -8.49 -9.46 -15.36
N LEU A 8 -8.94 -10.33 -16.27
CA LEU A 8 -10.16 -10.15 -17.06
C LEU A 8 -11.19 -11.27 -16.82
N SER A 9 -10.95 -12.14 -15.84
CA SER A 9 -11.81 -13.27 -15.54
C SER A 9 -11.88 -13.51 -14.04
N GLU A 10 -12.84 -14.29 -13.60
CA GLU A 10 -12.87 -14.78 -12.22
C GLU A 10 -11.66 -15.68 -11.90
N VAL A 11 -11.20 -15.64 -10.65
CA VAL A 11 -10.14 -16.52 -10.15
C VAL A 11 -10.76 -17.88 -9.76
N PRO A 12 -10.35 -18.98 -10.42
CA PRO A 12 -10.81 -20.33 -10.07
C PRO A 12 -10.44 -20.68 -8.63
N TRP A 13 -11.28 -21.47 -7.95
CA TRP A 13 -11.08 -21.86 -6.55
C TRP A 13 -9.69 -22.43 -6.25
N GLU A 14 -9.15 -23.25 -7.15
CA GLU A 14 -7.82 -23.88 -7.02
C GLU A 14 -6.66 -22.87 -7.10
N SER A 15 -6.89 -21.70 -7.70
CA SER A 15 -5.87 -20.65 -7.86
C SER A 15 -5.94 -19.56 -6.78
N ARG A 16 -6.94 -19.62 -5.89
CA ARG A 16 -7.12 -18.63 -4.81
C ARG A 16 -6.01 -18.75 -3.78
N LYS A 17 -5.58 -17.61 -3.26
CA LYS A 17 -4.50 -17.52 -2.27
C LYS A 17 -5.06 -17.56 -0.86
N GLY A 18 -4.30 -18.18 0.05
CA GLY A 18 -4.69 -18.30 1.45
C GLY A 18 -4.56 -16.98 2.21
N LEU A 19 -5.28 -16.91 3.34
CA LEU A 19 -5.36 -15.72 4.21
C LEU A 19 -3.99 -15.15 4.59
N PHE A 20 -3.01 -16.01 4.91
CA PHE A 20 -1.68 -15.56 5.32
C PHE A 20 -0.97 -14.75 4.24
N SER A 21 -0.93 -15.27 3.00
CA SER A 21 -0.29 -14.57 1.86
C SER A 21 -0.98 -13.23 1.60
N THR A 22 -2.31 -13.23 1.52
CA THR A 22 -3.07 -12.00 1.28
C THR A 22 -2.89 -10.98 2.41
N SER A 23 -2.85 -11.43 3.67
CA SER A 23 -2.64 -10.55 4.82
C SER A 23 -1.25 -9.92 4.81
N VAL A 24 -0.20 -10.68 4.49
CA VAL A 24 1.17 -10.14 4.40
C VAL A 24 1.26 -9.10 3.29
N VAL A 25 0.63 -9.32 2.13
CA VAL A 25 0.58 -8.33 1.04
C VAL A 25 -0.17 -7.07 1.48
N LEU A 26 -1.32 -7.20 2.15
CA LEU A 26 -2.11 -6.07 2.66
C LEU A 26 -1.36 -5.27 3.75
N LEU A 27 -0.63 -5.95 4.63
CA LEU A 27 0.24 -5.30 5.61
C LEU A 27 1.37 -4.53 4.93
N GLY A 28 1.96 -5.08 3.86
CA GLY A 28 2.94 -4.38 3.04
C GLY A 28 2.40 -3.07 2.47
N PHE A 29 1.15 -3.07 2.00
CA PHE A 29 0.48 -1.86 1.53
C PHE A 29 0.20 -0.87 2.67
N THR A 30 -0.02 -1.35 3.89
CA THR A 30 -0.27 -0.50 5.06
C THR A 30 0.99 0.26 5.49
N PHE A 31 2.17 -0.38 5.40
CA PHE A 31 3.47 0.22 5.70
C PHE A 31 4.01 1.16 4.62
N PHE A 32 3.11 1.73 3.80
CA PHE A 32 3.48 2.67 2.78
C PHE A 32 3.94 4.01 3.37
N THR A 33 5.08 4.54 2.93
CA THR A 33 5.68 5.75 3.51
C THR A 33 4.73 6.95 3.55
N ALA A 34 3.85 7.10 2.55
CA ALA A 34 2.91 8.22 2.53
C ALA A 34 1.85 8.13 3.63
N THR A 35 1.35 6.92 3.95
CA THR A 35 0.39 6.75 5.04
C THR A 35 1.05 7.02 6.39
N MET A 36 2.32 6.63 6.56
CA MET A 36 3.10 6.96 7.75
C MET A 36 3.30 8.47 7.91
N TRP A 37 3.62 9.18 6.82
CA TRP A 37 3.77 10.64 6.83
C TRP A 37 2.46 11.35 7.18
N ALA A 38 1.34 10.92 6.58
CA ALA A 38 0.01 11.44 6.90
C ALA A 38 -0.36 11.17 8.37
N GLY A 39 -0.10 9.96 8.86
CA GLY A 39 -0.33 9.60 10.27
C GLY A 39 0.49 10.43 11.24
N GLY A 40 1.76 10.71 10.92
CA GLY A 40 2.63 11.58 11.71
C GLY A 40 2.09 13.02 11.82
N ASN A 41 1.61 13.58 10.71
CA ASN A 41 1.01 14.93 10.70
C ASN A 41 -0.32 15.00 11.47
N ILE A 42 -1.14 13.94 11.40
CA ILE A 42 -2.38 13.86 12.18
C ILE A 42 -2.03 13.72 13.67
N GLY A 43 -0.99 12.94 14.00
CA GLY A 43 -0.55 12.72 15.37
C GLY A 43 -0.13 13.98 16.12
N THR A 44 0.37 15.01 15.43
CA THR A 44 0.71 16.30 16.05
C THR A 44 -0.50 17.23 16.26
N SER A 45 -1.64 16.90 15.67
CA SER A 45 -2.85 17.74 15.70
C SER A 45 -3.81 17.39 16.84
N PHE A 46 -3.61 16.24 17.51
CA PHE A 46 -4.48 15.73 18.57
C PHE A 46 -3.67 15.47 19.85
N SER A 47 -4.33 15.54 21.02
CA SER A 47 -3.75 15.04 22.26
C SER A 47 -3.60 13.51 22.22
N PHE A 48 -2.74 12.93 23.07
CA PHE A 48 -2.47 11.49 23.05
C PHE A 48 -3.73 10.63 23.22
N ASP A 49 -4.61 11.00 24.15
CA ASP A 49 -5.85 10.25 24.42
C ASP A 49 -6.84 10.33 23.26
N GLU A 50 -7.00 11.52 22.66
CA GLU A 50 -7.83 11.71 21.47
C GLU A 50 -7.27 10.94 20.28
N LEU A 51 -5.94 10.96 20.10
CA LEU A 51 -5.25 10.26 19.03
C LEU A 51 -5.47 8.75 19.11
N ILE A 52 -5.45 8.15 20.30
CA ILE A 52 -5.76 6.72 20.48
C ILE A 52 -7.18 6.42 19.99
N TRP A 53 -8.17 7.21 20.40
CA TRP A 53 -9.56 6.99 19.97
C TRP A 53 -9.74 7.18 18.46
N VAL A 54 -9.10 8.21 17.88
CA VAL A 54 -9.11 8.46 16.43
C VAL A 54 -8.50 7.26 15.68
N ILE A 55 -7.37 6.74 16.16
CA ILE A 55 -6.72 5.57 15.55
C ILE A 55 -7.62 4.33 15.67
N VAL A 56 -8.15 4.04 16.85
CA VAL A 56 -8.97 2.83 17.07
C VAL A 56 -10.25 2.88 16.25
N VAL A 57 -11.01 3.97 16.34
CA VAL A 57 -12.30 4.12 15.62
C VAL A 57 -12.06 4.18 14.12
N GLY A 58 -11.05 4.95 13.67
CA GLY A 58 -10.72 5.05 12.25
C GLY A 58 -10.31 3.71 11.64
N ASN A 59 -9.44 2.95 12.32
CA ASN A 59 -9.04 1.62 11.84
C ASN A 59 -10.17 0.59 11.93
N LEU A 60 -11.05 0.68 12.92
CA LEU A 60 -12.20 -0.22 13.04
C LEU A 60 -13.19 0.01 11.89
N LEU A 61 -13.52 1.28 11.59
CA LEU A 61 -14.38 1.63 10.45
C LEU A 61 -13.76 1.16 9.12
N LEU A 62 -12.47 1.47 8.90
CA LEU A 62 -11.76 1.07 7.70
C LEU A 62 -11.65 -0.46 7.58
N GLY A 63 -11.35 -1.15 8.69
CA GLY A 63 -11.25 -2.59 8.76
C GLY A 63 -12.58 -3.29 8.48
N CYS A 64 -13.67 -2.81 9.06
CA CYS A 64 -15.01 -3.29 8.75
C CYS A 64 -15.33 -3.12 7.25
N TYR A 65 -15.13 -1.92 6.71
CA TYR A 65 -15.35 -1.66 5.28
C TYR A 65 -14.51 -2.57 4.38
N ALA A 66 -13.21 -2.68 4.63
CA ALA A 66 -12.30 -3.53 3.87
C ALA A 66 -12.66 -5.02 3.99
N SER A 67 -13.08 -5.47 5.18
CA SER A 67 -13.48 -6.87 5.41
C SER A 67 -14.72 -7.26 4.61
N ILE A 68 -15.71 -6.36 4.51
CA ILE A 68 -16.92 -6.57 3.71
C ILE A 68 -16.54 -6.68 2.23
N LEU A 69 -15.71 -5.77 1.72
CA LEU A 69 -15.23 -5.83 0.34
C LEU A 69 -14.40 -7.09 0.07
N ALA A 70 -13.51 -7.46 0.99
CA ALA A 70 -12.71 -8.68 0.88
C ALA A 70 -13.58 -9.93 0.87
N TYR A 71 -14.66 -9.97 1.66
CA TYR A 71 -15.63 -11.06 1.64
C TYR A 71 -16.35 -11.17 0.29
N VAL A 72 -16.82 -10.05 -0.27
CA VAL A 72 -17.46 -10.02 -1.60
C VAL A 72 -16.49 -10.45 -2.69
N ALA A 73 -15.23 -9.96 -2.66
CA ALA A 73 -14.18 -10.35 -3.59
C ALA A 73 -13.82 -11.84 -3.49
N CYS A 74 -13.71 -12.36 -2.26
CA CYS A 74 -13.45 -13.77 -2.01
C CYS A 74 -14.61 -14.63 -2.55
N LYS A 75 -15.86 -14.27 -2.31
CA LYS A 75 -17.00 -15.07 -2.78
C LYS A 75 -17.14 -15.05 -4.30
N SER A 76 -17.04 -13.86 -4.91
CA SER A 76 -17.21 -13.68 -6.36
C SER A 76 -15.99 -14.12 -7.19
N GLY A 77 -14.78 -14.06 -6.63
CA GLY A 77 -13.54 -14.28 -7.38
C GLY A 77 -13.21 -13.17 -8.39
N LEU A 78 -13.93 -12.04 -8.34
CA LEU A 78 -13.76 -10.92 -9.26
C LEU A 78 -12.82 -9.86 -8.66
N ASN A 79 -12.17 -9.09 -9.54
CA ASN A 79 -11.48 -7.87 -9.13
C ASN A 79 -12.44 -6.67 -9.13
N SER A 80 -12.00 -5.55 -8.56
CA SER A 80 -12.84 -4.35 -8.38
C SER A 80 -13.39 -3.78 -9.70
N VAL A 81 -12.61 -3.86 -10.78
CA VAL A 81 -13.04 -3.39 -12.12
C VAL A 81 -14.16 -4.27 -12.67
N LEU A 82 -14.01 -5.59 -12.57
CA LEU A 82 -15.03 -6.54 -13.00
C LEU A 82 -16.32 -6.39 -12.18
N MET A 83 -16.23 -6.24 -10.86
CA MET A 83 -17.38 -5.94 -10.01
C MET A 83 -18.06 -4.62 -10.41
N GLY A 84 -17.28 -3.58 -10.71
CA GLY A 84 -17.80 -2.30 -11.19
C GLY A 84 -18.62 -2.43 -12.47
N ARG A 85 -18.20 -3.30 -13.40
CA ARG A 85 -18.97 -3.62 -14.61
C ARG A 85 -20.29 -4.32 -14.31
N PHE A 86 -20.35 -5.20 -13.32
CA PHE A 86 -21.59 -5.84 -12.90
C PHE A 86 -22.57 -4.85 -12.25
N CYS A 87 -22.08 -3.88 -11.46
CA CYS A 87 -22.92 -2.91 -10.78
C CYS A 87 -23.40 -1.77 -11.69
N PHE A 88 -22.53 -1.23 -12.54
CA PHE A 88 -22.78 0.00 -13.31
C PHE A 88 -22.95 -0.23 -14.82
N GLY A 89 -22.80 -1.48 -15.28
CA GLY A 89 -22.73 -1.80 -16.71
C GLY A 89 -21.43 -1.33 -17.35
N GLU A 90 -21.26 -1.65 -18.63
CA GLU A 90 -20.00 -1.43 -19.37
C GLU A 90 -19.70 0.05 -19.66
N VAL A 91 -20.74 0.88 -19.73
CA VAL A 91 -20.59 2.33 -19.95
C VAL A 91 -20.45 3.07 -18.62
N GLY A 92 -21.24 2.71 -17.61
CA GLY A 92 -21.20 3.35 -16.29
C GLY A 92 -19.92 3.05 -15.51
N SER A 93 -19.35 1.85 -15.68
CA SER A 93 -18.10 1.47 -15.00
C SER A 93 -16.90 2.30 -15.46
N LYS A 94 -16.94 2.91 -16.66
CA LYS A 94 -15.82 3.71 -17.18
C LYS A 94 -15.43 4.86 -16.26
N LEU A 95 -16.41 5.50 -15.62
CA LEU A 95 -16.11 6.57 -14.66
C LEU A 95 -15.39 6.01 -13.43
N SER A 96 -15.85 4.87 -12.91
CA SER A 96 -15.20 4.19 -11.80
C SER A 96 -13.77 3.76 -12.17
N ASP A 97 -13.57 3.24 -13.38
CA ASP A 97 -12.26 2.82 -13.89
C ASP A 97 -11.30 4.00 -14.00
N VAL A 98 -11.78 5.16 -14.49
CA VAL A 98 -10.98 6.39 -14.57
C VAL A 98 -10.61 6.89 -13.19
N LEU A 99 -11.55 6.95 -12.24
CA LEU A 99 -11.27 7.41 -10.88
C LEU A 99 -10.26 6.49 -10.19
N LEU A 100 -10.46 5.18 -10.27
CA LEU A 100 -9.53 4.20 -9.71
C LEU A 100 -8.15 4.33 -10.37
N GLY A 101 -8.08 4.36 -11.71
CA GLY A 101 -6.82 4.50 -12.44
C GLY A 101 -6.07 5.79 -12.10
N PHE A 102 -6.77 6.92 -12.06
CA PHE A 102 -6.19 8.22 -11.74
C PHE A 102 -5.59 8.26 -10.33
N THR A 103 -6.30 7.72 -9.34
CA THR A 103 -5.77 7.64 -7.97
C THR A 103 -4.51 6.77 -7.89
N GLN A 104 -4.46 5.65 -8.62
CA GLN A 104 -3.27 4.80 -8.67
C GLN A 104 -2.08 5.53 -9.29
N ILE A 105 -2.29 6.35 -10.33
CA ILE A 105 -1.22 7.18 -10.92
C ILE A 105 -0.65 8.15 -9.89
N GLY A 106 -1.50 8.77 -9.07
CA GLY A 106 -1.06 9.68 -8.00
C GLY A 106 -0.18 8.99 -6.96
N TRP A 107 -0.61 7.85 -6.45
CA TRP A 107 0.16 7.07 -5.49
C TRP A 107 1.48 6.54 -6.07
N TYR A 108 1.45 6.13 -7.34
CA TYR A 108 2.62 5.69 -8.05
C TYR A 108 3.67 6.80 -8.22
N ALA A 109 3.22 8.00 -8.61
CA ALA A 109 4.09 9.17 -8.76
C ALA A 109 4.72 9.58 -7.42
N TRP A 110 3.92 9.60 -6.34
CA TRP A 110 4.44 9.88 -5.00
C TRP A 110 5.49 8.84 -4.60
N GLY A 111 5.18 7.55 -4.66
CA GLY A 111 6.11 6.48 -4.26
C GLY A 111 7.44 6.55 -5.01
N THR A 112 7.39 6.77 -6.32
CA THR A 112 8.57 6.91 -7.18
C THR A 112 9.40 8.15 -6.85
N ALA A 113 8.75 9.28 -6.56
CA ALA A 113 9.44 10.51 -6.16
C ALA A 113 10.10 10.34 -4.79
N THR A 114 9.42 9.71 -3.83
CA THR A 114 9.92 9.55 -2.46
C THR A 114 11.18 8.71 -2.43
N ILE A 115 11.21 7.56 -3.12
CA ILE A 115 12.41 6.72 -3.11
C ILE A 115 13.61 7.45 -3.74
N ALA A 116 13.40 8.21 -4.82
CA ALA A 116 14.46 8.98 -5.46
C ALA A 116 15.00 10.09 -4.54
N ILE A 117 14.11 10.84 -3.89
CA ILE A 117 14.46 11.92 -2.96
C ILE A 117 15.19 11.36 -1.73
N VAL A 118 14.67 10.27 -1.13
CA VAL A 118 15.28 9.64 0.04
C VAL A 118 16.65 9.08 -0.31
N LEU A 119 16.80 8.41 -1.46
CA LEU A 119 18.09 7.88 -1.90
C LEU A 119 19.10 9.01 -2.14
N MET A 120 18.69 10.07 -2.84
CA MET A 120 19.55 11.24 -3.09
C MET A 120 20.01 11.88 -1.77
N LYS A 121 19.09 12.12 -0.82
CA LYS A 121 19.42 12.70 0.49
C LYS A 121 20.33 11.81 1.35
N THR A 122 20.13 10.50 1.32
CA THR A 122 20.91 9.55 2.13
C THR A 122 22.30 9.30 1.56
N THR A 123 22.46 9.34 0.23
CA THR A 123 23.75 9.12 -0.46
C THR A 123 24.54 10.41 -0.72
N GLY A 124 23.92 11.58 -0.50
CA GLY A 124 24.54 12.88 -0.78
C GLY A 124 24.75 13.15 -2.27
N LEU A 125 23.97 12.49 -3.14
CA LEU A 125 24.08 12.67 -4.58
C LEU A 125 23.65 14.10 -5.01
N PRO A 126 24.21 14.63 -6.11
CA PRO A 126 23.86 15.97 -6.58
C PRO A 126 22.38 16.08 -6.98
N ASN A 127 21.76 17.26 -6.77
CA ASN A 127 20.34 17.51 -7.05
C ASN A 127 19.90 17.19 -8.49
N TRP A 128 20.81 17.26 -9.47
CA TRP A 128 20.48 16.92 -10.87
C TRP A 128 20.19 15.42 -11.09
N THR A 129 20.61 14.56 -10.15
CA THR A 129 20.39 13.10 -10.20
C THR A 129 18.99 12.68 -9.78
N GLU A 130 18.22 13.56 -9.14
CA GLU A 130 16.87 13.27 -8.66
C GLU A 130 15.92 12.84 -9.79
N LYS A 131 15.82 13.62 -10.87
CA LYS A 131 14.93 13.30 -12.00
C LYS A 131 15.32 12.01 -12.73
N PRO A 132 16.60 11.75 -13.06
CA PRO A 132 17.04 10.46 -13.58
C PRO A 132 16.69 9.28 -12.66
N LEU A 133 16.86 9.43 -11.34
CA LEU A 133 16.51 8.40 -10.36
C LEU A 133 15.00 8.12 -10.35
N MET A 134 14.15 9.15 -10.42
CA MET A 134 12.71 8.94 -10.52
C MET A 134 12.33 8.15 -11.78
N ILE A 135 12.90 8.49 -12.94
CA ILE A 135 12.65 7.75 -14.19
C ILE A 135 13.13 6.30 -14.06
N PHE A 136 14.33 6.10 -13.51
CA PHE A 136 14.91 4.78 -13.30
C PHE A 136 14.04 3.90 -12.40
N PHE A 137 13.66 4.40 -11.20
CA PHE A 137 12.80 3.66 -10.28
C PHE A 137 11.40 3.44 -10.84
N GLY A 138 10.84 4.41 -11.57
CA GLY A 138 9.57 4.24 -12.25
C GLY A 138 9.63 3.11 -13.29
N ILE A 139 10.68 3.02 -14.10
CA ILE A 139 10.81 1.90 -15.03
C ILE A 139 11.03 0.59 -14.27
N ALA A 140 11.90 0.59 -13.26
CA ALA A 140 12.19 -0.59 -12.45
C ALA A 140 10.94 -1.15 -11.76
N PHE A 141 10.08 -0.30 -11.19
CA PHE A 141 8.83 -0.72 -10.57
C PHE A 141 7.86 -1.31 -11.58
N CYS A 142 7.71 -0.69 -12.77
CA CYS A 142 6.94 -1.27 -13.87
C CYS A 142 7.45 -2.67 -14.25
N LEU A 143 8.77 -2.86 -14.34
CA LEU A 143 9.36 -4.17 -14.63
C LEU A 143 9.03 -5.20 -13.55
N THR A 144 9.12 -4.83 -12.27
CA THR A 144 8.78 -5.74 -11.17
C THR A 144 7.29 -6.07 -11.12
N ALA A 145 6.42 -5.12 -11.48
CA ALA A 145 4.98 -5.34 -11.52
C ALA A 145 4.57 -6.41 -12.56
N MET A 146 5.35 -6.60 -13.63
CA MET A 146 5.11 -7.66 -14.62
C MET A 146 5.29 -9.08 -14.05
N ILE A 147 5.96 -9.25 -12.90
CA ILE A 147 6.12 -10.54 -12.23
C ILE A 147 4.79 -11.02 -11.59
N GLY A 148 3.84 -10.11 -11.39
CA GLY A 148 2.50 -10.41 -10.88
C GLY A 148 2.45 -10.71 -9.38
N TYR A 149 1.36 -11.33 -8.94
CA TYR A 149 1.04 -11.55 -7.52
C TYR A 149 2.12 -12.36 -6.80
N ARG A 150 2.72 -13.36 -7.45
CA ARG A 150 3.77 -14.19 -6.83
C ARG A 150 5.01 -13.36 -6.48
N GLY A 151 5.37 -12.39 -7.33
CA GLY A 151 6.45 -11.45 -7.04
C GLY A 151 6.10 -10.57 -5.85
N LEU A 152 4.88 -10.04 -5.82
CA LEU A 152 4.39 -9.20 -4.73
C LEU A 152 4.33 -9.94 -3.38
N ASP A 153 3.85 -11.17 -3.34
CA ASP A 153 3.82 -12.00 -2.12
C ASP A 153 5.23 -12.24 -1.58
N TRP A 154 6.17 -12.60 -2.46
CA TRP A 154 7.55 -12.85 -2.05
C TRP A 154 8.21 -11.56 -1.55
N LEU A 155 8.09 -10.47 -2.29
CA LEU A 155 8.59 -9.16 -1.87
C LEU A 155 8.02 -8.73 -0.52
N SER A 156 6.71 -8.88 -0.32
CA SER A 156 6.02 -8.48 0.92
C SER A 156 6.52 -9.29 2.12
N ARG A 157 6.83 -10.59 1.94
CA ARG A 157 7.39 -11.43 3.02
C ARG A 157 8.73 -10.95 3.54
N PHE A 158 9.52 -10.21 2.74
CA PHE A 158 10.78 -9.60 3.20
C PHE A 158 10.58 -8.15 3.64
N ALA A 159 9.84 -7.36 2.86
CA ALA A 159 9.62 -5.94 3.11
C ALA A 159 8.84 -5.71 4.41
N VAL A 160 7.81 -6.51 4.69
CA VAL A 160 6.96 -6.34 5.87
C VAL A 160 7.74 -6.51 7.18
N PRO A 161 8.50 -7.61 7.40
CA PRO A 161 9.35 -7.74 8.58
C PRO A 161 10.41 -6.64 8.69
N ALA A 162 11.06 -6.26 7.58
CA ALA A 162 12.07 -5.21 7.58
C ALA A 162 11.48 -3.86 8.01
N MET A 163 10.30 -3.50 7.48
CA MET A 163 9.58 -2.28 7.86
C MET A 163 9.09 -2.31 9.30
N LEU A 164 8.60 -3.46 9.79
CA LEU A 164 8.21 -3.62 11.19
C LEU A 164 9.40 -3.36 12.14
N ILE A 165 10.56 -3.95 11.85
CA ILE A 165 11.78 -3.73 12.63
C ILE A 165 12.17 -2.25 12.61
N PHE A 166 12.12 -1.61 11.43
CA PHE A 166 12.44 -0.20 11.28
C PHE A 166 11.49 0.70 12.09
N ILE A 167 10.19 0.44 12.05
CA ILE A 167 9.18 1.20 12.81
C ILE A 167 9.40 1.02 14.32
N LEU A 168 9.62 -0.21 14.79
CA LEU A 168 9.87 -0.47 16.21
C LEU A 168 11.15 0.21 16.69
N ALA A 169 12.22 0.17 15.89
CA ALA A 169 13.46 0.87 16.19
C ALA A 169 13.24 2.39 16.24
N SER A 170 12.51 2.95 15.27
CA SER A 170 12.20 4.39 15.22
C SER A 170 11.33 4.83 16.39
N LEU A 171 10.37 4.02 16.83
CA LEU A 171 9.55 4.29 18.00
C LEU A 171 10.38 4.23 19.28
N TYR A 172 11.26 3.23 19.41
CA TYR A 172 12.15 3.11 20.56
C TYR A 172 13.09 4.31 20.69
N THR A 173 13.74 4.72 19.60
CA THR A 173 14.61 5.91 19.60
C THR A 173 13.83 7.19 19.85
N GLY A 174 12.63 7.33 19.27
CA GLY A 174 11.77 8.48 19.52
C GLY A 174 11.35 8.59 20.99
N LEU A 175 11.00 7.47 21.61
CA LEU A 175 10.64 7.42 23.04
C LEU A 175 11.85 7.66 23.94
N SER A 176 13.05 7.18 23.59
CA SER A 176 14.26 7.45 24.37
C SER A 176 14.64 8.93 24.33
N ASP A 177 14.52 9.56 23.16
CA ASP A 177 14.87 10.97 22.96
C ASP A 177 13.85 11.91 23.62
N ALA A 178 12.58 11.49 23.72
CA ALA A 178 11.50 12.24 24.38
C ALA A 178 11.46 12.10 25.92
N GLY A 179 12.39 11.35 26.54
CA GLY A 179 12.44 11.20 28.01
C GLY A 179 11.74 9.96 28.59
N GLY A 180 11.30 9.02 27.73
CA GLY A 180 10.67 7.76 28.11
C GLY A 180 9.18 7.86 28.46
N VAL A 181 8.58 6.73 28.87
CA VAL A 181 7.13 6.57 29.17
C VAL A 181 6.65 7.35 30.43
N ARG A 182 7.44 8.33 30.89
CA ARG A 182 7.22 9.12 32.11
C ARG A 182 7.50 10.62 31.93
N GLY A 183 7.74 11.08 30.70
CA GLY A 183 7.87 12.50 30.36
C GLY A 183 6.52 13.17 30.17
#